data_AF-A0A7L0YBC5-F1
#
_entry.id   AF-A0A7L0YBC5-F1
#
_cell.length_a   1.000
_cell.length_b   1.000
_cell.length_c   1.000
_cell.angle_alpha   90.00
_cell.angle_beta   90.00
_cell.angle_gamma   90.00
#
_symmetry.space_group_name_H-M   'P 1'
#
loop_
_entity.id
_entity.type
_entity.pdbx_description
1 polymer ?
#
loop_
_entity_poly.entity_id
_entity_poly.type
_entity_poly.pdbx_seq_one_letter_code
_entity_poly.pdbx_strand_id
1 'polypeptide(L)'
;AAPAGAVAFGVKHTEGVSVDVLFRGRAEPEAVSGAGARWPLDEGTVLRFSMSRASSEVNDNKVTVSFYAEGGKPINQAGVFLTGVGISLDVDADRDGVVEKNSPNKASWAWGPEGHGAILLVSCDKDFP
;
A
#
# COMPACT_ATOMS: atom_id res chain seq x y z
N ALA A 1 12.18 4.76 -16.36
CA ALA A 1 13.07 5.33 -15.32
C ALA A 1 14.50 4.80 -15.45
N ALA A 2 14.70 3.51 -15.75
CA ALA A 2 16.02 3.00 -16.04
C ALA A 2 16.64 3.70 -17.27
N PRO A 3 17.90 4.15 -17.20
CA PRO A 3 18.62 4.68 -18.35
C PRO A 3 19.01 3.57 -19.33
N ALA A 4 19.35 3.95 -20.57
CA ALA A 4 19.92 3.03 -21.54
C ALA A 4 21.21 2.38 -21.00
N GLY A 5 21.39 1.08 -21.23
CA GLY A 5 22.54 0.31 -20.76
C GLY A 5 22.44 -0.19 -19.30
N ALA A 6 21.33 0.06 -18.60
CA ALA A 6 21.05 -0.58 -17.33
C ALA A 6 20.75 -2.08 -17.53
N VAL A 7 21.38 -2.94 -16.74
CA VAL A 7 21.17 -4.40 -16.76
C VAL A 7 20.70 -4.96 -15.42
N ALA A 8 20.88 -4.19 -14.34
CA ALA A 8 20.46 -4.58 -13.00
C ALA A 8 19.99 -3.36 -12.22
N PHE A 9 19.23 -3.61 -11.15
CA PHE A 9 18.84 -2.59 -10.19
C PHE A 9 19.00 -3.09 -8.76
N GLY A 10 19.13 -2.16 -7.82
CA GLY A 10 19.10 -2.40 -6.38
C GLY A 10 18.12 -1.44 -5.73
N VAL A 11 17.58 -1.82 -4.59
CA VAL A 11 16.53 -1.06 -3.89
C VAL A 11 16.97 -0.77 -2.48
N LYS A 12 16.71 0.47 -2.04
CA LYS A 12 16.77 0.89 -0.63
C LYS A 12 15.44 1.55 -0.28
N HIS A 13 14.94 1.33 0.93
CA HIS A 13 13.72 1.97 1.38
C HIS A 13 13.79 2.33 2.86
N THR A 14 12.92 3.24 3.30
CA THR A 14 12.71 3.56 4.71
C THR A 14 11.97 2.41 5.42
N GLU A 15 12.08 2.37 6.75
CA GLU A 15 11.47 1.32 7.59
C GLU A 15 9.94 1.25 7.45
N GLY A 16 9.28 2.39 7.22
CA GLY A 16 7.81 2.45 7.06
C GLY A 16 7.29 1.88 5.73
N VAL A 17 8.16 1.40 4.85
CA VAL A 17 7.81 0.82 3.56
C VAL A 17 8.34 -0.61 3.49
N SER A 18 7.52 -1.54 3.03
CA SER A 18 7.94 -2.86 2.57
C SER A 18 8.01 -2.86 1.06
N VAL A 19 9.03 -3.51 0.49
CA VAL A 19 9.21 -3.61 -0.95
C VAL A 19 9.40 -5.07 -1.36
N ASP A 20 8.59 -5.49 -2.33
CA ASP A 20 8.73 -6.78 -3.00
C ASP A 20 9.15 -6.59 -4.46
N VAL A 21 10.02 -7.47 -4.94
CA VAL A 21 10.35 -7.62 -6.35
C VAL A 21 9.52 -8.76 -6.94
N LEU A 22 8.76 -8.45 -7.98
CA LEU A 22 7.88 -9.38 -8.68
C LEU A 22 8.45 -9.62 -10.07
N PHE A 23 8.69 -10.88 -10.41
CA PHE A 23 9.18 -11.28 -11.73
C PHE A 23 8.06 -11.89 -12.56
N ARG A 24 8.04 -11.56 -13.85
CA ARG A 24 7.08 -12.16 -14.79
C ARG A 24 7.22 -13.69 -14.78
N GLY A 25 6.13 -14.40 -14.53
CA GLY A 25 6.08 -15.87 -14.55
C GLY A 25 6.59 -16.55 -13.27
N ARG A 26 7.06 -15.80 -12.26
CA ARG A 26 7.35 -16.33 -10.93
C ARG A 26 6.15 -16.07 -10.02
N ALA A 27 5.69 -17.11 -9.32
CA ALA A 27 4.54 -17.00 -8.42
C ALA A 27 4.88 -16.24 -7.13
N GLU A 28 6.07 -16.49 -6.58
CA GLU A 28 6.48 -15.92 -5.29
C GLU A 28 7.25 -14.60 -5.46
N PRO A 29 6.83 -13.52 -4.76
CA PRO A 29 7.59 -12.28 -4.68
C PRO A 29 8.88 -12.47 -3.88
N GLU A 30 9.90 -11.68 -4.23
CA GLU A 30 11.15 -11.62 -3.47
C GLU A 30 11.17 -10.36 -2.62
N ALA A 31 11.11 -10.53 -1.29
CA ALA A 31 11.17 -9.42 -0.35
C ALA A 31 12.56 -8.77 -0.37
N VAL A 32 12.60 -7.44 -0.43
CA VAL A 32 13.85 -6.68 -0.33
C VAL A 32 14.31 -6.67 1.13
N SER A 33 15.14 -7.65 1.50
CA SER A 33 15.72 -7.75 2.85
C SER A 33 17.21 -7.40 2.84
N GLY A 34 17.56 -6.22 3.35
CA GLY A 34 18.95 -5.82 3.61
C GLY A 34 19.63 -5.03 2.48
N ALA A 35 20.79 -4.45 2.81
CA ALA A 35 21.54 -3.60 1.89
C ALA A 35 22.42 -4.44 0.95
N GLY A 36 22.28 -4.21 -0.36
CA GLY A 36 23.25 -4.70 -1.36
C GLY A 36 22.75 -5.76 -2.33
N ALA A 37 21.54 -6.30 -2.12
CA ALA A 37 20.88 -7.16 -3.10
C ALA A 37 20.65 -6.41 -4.42
N ARG A 38 20.81 -7.14 -5.53
CA ARG A 38 20.62 -6.64 -6.89
C ARG A 38 19.83 -7.66 -7.69
N TRP A 39 18.95 -7.16 -8.53
CA TRP A 39 18.09 -7.96 -9.39
C TRP A 39 18.32 -7.59 -10.85
N PRO A 40 18.15 -8.55 -11.78
CA PRO A 40 18.23 -8.26 -13.20
C PRO A 40 17.10 -7.31 -13.62
N LEU A 41 17.42 -6.41 -14.54
CA LEU A 41 16.45 -5.48 -15.11
C LEU A 41 15.80 -6.13 -16.34
N ASP A 42 14.84 -7.02 -16.09
CA ASP A 42 14.13 -7.78 -17.13
C ASP A 42 12.74 -7.20 -17.44
N GLU A 43 12.23 -7.53 -18.63
CA GLU A 43 10.88 -7.15 -19.03
C GLU A 43 9.83 -7.83 -18.12
N GLY A 44 8.94 -7.02 -17.55
CA GLY A 44 7.89 -7.50 -16.65
C GLY A 44 8.33 -7.67 -15.20
N THR A 45 9.56 -7.29 -14.84
CA THR A 45 9.94 -7.10 -13.44
C THR A 45 9.31 -5.82 -12.90
N VAL A 46 8.58 -5.92 -11.79
CA VAL A 46 7.91 -4.79 -11.14
C VAL A 46 8.21 -4.76 -9.64
N LEU A 47 8.14 -3.57 -9.06
CA LEU A 47 8.26 -3.39 -7.62
C LEU A 47 6.87 -3.14 -7.02
N ARG A 48 6.54 -3.86 -5.95
CA ARG A 48 5.35 -3.60 -5.14
C ARG A 48 5.78 -2.93 -3.84
N PHE A 49 5.21 -1.76 -3.59
CA PHE A 49 5.41 -1.03 -2.33
C PHE A 49 4.18 -1.22 -1.44
N SER A 50 4.39 -1.36 -0.14
CA SER A 50 3.31 -1.44 0.83
C SER A 50 3.70 -0.72 2.11
N MET A 51 2.71 -0.09 2.74
CA MET A 51 2.86 0.62 4.02
C MET A 51 1.78 0.10 4.97
N SER A 52 2.15 -0.16 6.23
CA SER A 52 1.24 -0.69 7.25
C SER A 52 0.78 0.37 8.25
N ARG A 53 1.33 1.58 8.18
CA ARG A 53 1.02 2.72 9.06
C ARG A 53 0.96 4.01 8.25
N ALA A 54 0.15 4.95 8.73
CA ALA A 54 0.14 6.30 8.20
C ALA A 54 1.48 7.00 8.47
N SER A 55 1.83 7.94 7.59
CA SER A 55 2.97 8.83 7.74
C SER A 55 2.74 9.83 8.88
N SER A 56 3.81 10.19 9.59
CA SER A 56 3.79 11.28 10.57
C SER A 56 4.05 12.64 9.92
N GLU A 57 4.84 12.66 8.84
CA GLU A 57 5.20 13.87 8.11
C GLU A 57 5.06 13.66 6.60
N VAL A 58 4.93 14.74 5.83
CA VAL A 58 4.87 14.65 4.37
C VAL A 58 6.23 14.16 3.83
N ASN A 59 6.18 13.15 2.96
CA ASN A 59 7.34 12.52 2.33
C ASN A 59 8.35 11.89 3.31
N ASP A 60 7.90 11.47 4.50
CA ASP A 60 8.71 10.78 5.49
C ASP A 60 9.16 9.37 5.07
N ASN A 61 8.51 8.81 4.04
CA ASN A 61 8.81 7.51 3.48
C ASN A 61 9.38 7.62 2.07
N LYS A 62 10.38 6.78 1.77
CA LYS A 62 11.09 6.83 0.49
C LYS A 62 11.53 5.45 0.03
N VAL A 63 11.41 5.22 -1.27
CA VAL A 63 12.08 4.13 -1.98
C VAL A 63 13.09 4.73 -2.96
N THR A 64 14.30 4.21 -2.98
CA THR A 64 15.35 4.58 -3.92
C THR A 64 15.76 3.37 -4.72
N VAL A 65 15.59 3.45 -6.04
CA VAL A 65 16.03 2.44 -7.00
C VAL A 65 17.33 2.92 -7.63
N SER A 66 18.39 2.13 -7.49
CA SER A 66 19.68 2.36 -8.14
C SER A 66 19.83 1.46 -9.34
N PHE A 67 20.25 2.00 -10.48
CA PHE A 67 20.46 1.26 -11.71
C PHE A 67 21.95 1.06 -11.97
N TYR A 68 22.29 -0.12 -12.47
CA TYR A 68 23.66 -0.56 -12.70
C TYR A 68 23.83 -1.02 -14.16
N ALA A 69 24.94 -0.62 -14.77
CA ALA A 69 25.39 -1.18 -16.04
C ALA A 69 26.11 -2.51 -15.81
N GLU A 70 26.49 -3.16 -16.92
CA GLU A 70 27.35 -4.33 -16.91
C GLU A 70 28.65 -4.08 -16.11
N GLY A 71 29.17 -5.12 -15.46
CA GLY A 71 30.27 -4.99 -14.49
C GLY A 71 29.89 -4.32 -13.17
N GLY A 72 28.61 -4.01 -12.95
CA GLY A 72 28.09 -3.53 -11.67
C GLY A 72 28.34 -2.06 -11.38
N LYS A 73 28.71 -1.27 -12.39
CA LYS A 73 28.92 0.18 -12.28
C LYS A 73 27.57 0.90 -12.06
N PRO A 74 27.41 1.70 -11.00
CA PRO A 74 26.20 2.51 -10.81
C PRO A 74 26.13 3.59 -11.89
N ILE A 75 24.95 3.76 -12.49
CA ILE A 75 24.75 4.69 -13.61
C ILE A 75 23.65 5.72 -13.40
N ASN A 76 22.61 5.40 -12.62
CA ASN A 76 21.55 6.37 -12.28
C ASN A 76 20.76 5.92 -11.05
N GLN A 77 19.96 6.81 -10.49
CA GLN A 77 19.00 6.52 -9.43
C GLN A 77 17.63 7.18 -9.72
N ALA A 78 16.57 6.52 -9.27
CA ALA A 78 15.23 7.08 -9.22
C ALA A 78 14.68 6.97 -7.79
N GLY A 79 13.99 8.01 -7.33
CA GLY A 79 13.36 8.04 -6.01
C GLY A 79 11.85 8.12 -6.12
N VAL A 80 11.16 7.41 -5.21
CA VAL A 80 9.73 7.57 -4.96
C VAL A 80 9.59 8.03 -3.52
N PHE A 81 8.96 9.18 -3.31
CA PHE A 81 8.61 9.70 -1.98
C PHE A 81 7.14 9.42 -1.73
N LEU A 82 6.83 8.92 -0.54
CA LEU A 82 5.52 8.43 -0.16
C LEU A 82 5.04 9.18 1.10
N THR A 83 3.75 9.54 1.11
CA THR A 83 3.03 10.00 2.29
C THR A 83 1.82 9.09 2.45
N GLY A 84 1.84 8.21 3.46
CA GLY A 84 0.76 7.29 3.75
C GLY A 84 -0.34 7.96 4.57
N VAL A 85 -1.59 7.79 4.18
CA VAL A 85 -2.76 8.28 4.94
C VAL A 85 -3.75 7.13 5.16
N GLY A 86 -4.34 7.08 6.35
CA GLY A 86 -5.46 6.17 6.65
C GLY A 86 -6.78 6.89 6.40
N ILE A 87 -7.61 6.35 5.50
CA ILE A 87 -8.93 6.91 5.19
C ILE A 87 -9.96 5.80 5.35
N SER A 88 -10.93 6.02 6.22
CA SER A 88 -12.03 5.10 6.46
C SER A 88 -13.29 5.90 6.76
N LEU A 89 -14.36 5.64 6.02
CA LEU A 89 -15.70 6.08 6.43
C LEU A 89 -16.35 4.91 7.15
N ASP A 90 -16.67 5.11 8.42
CA ASP A 90 -17.13 4.07 9.34
C ASP A 90 -18.57 4.35 9.77
N VAL A 91 -19.32 3.28 9.98
CA VAL A 91 -20.73 3.25 10.38
C VAL A 91 -20.92 2.10 11.36
N ASP A 92 -21.98 2.13 12.16
CA ASP A 92 -22.43 1.00 13.00
C ASP A 92 -22.99 -0.12 12.09
N ALA A 93 -22.14 -1.05 11.65
CA ALA A 93 -22.56 -2.15 10.76
C ALA A 93 -22.90 -3.45 11.50
N ASP A 94 -22.54 -3.59 12.77
CA ASP A 94 -22.89 -4.75 13.61
C ASP A 94 -24.15 -4.52 14.47
N ARG A 95 -24.70 -3.31 14.45
CA ARG A 95 -26.00 -2.92 15.02
C ARG A 95 -26.03 -2.95 16.54
N ASP A 96 -24.89 -2.63 17.17
CA ASP A 96 -24.79 -2.49 18.62
C ASP A 96 -25.04 -1.06 19.12
N GLY A 97 -25.21 -0.10 18.19
CA GLY A 97 -25.43 1.32 18.46
C GLY A 97 -24.15 2.17 18.50
N VAL A 98 -22.98 1.59 18.24
CA VAL A 98 -21.67 2.26 18.25
C VAL A 98 -21.00 2.11 16.88
N VAL A 99 -20.36 3.19 16.39
CA VAL A 99 -19.60 3.12 15.13
C VAL A 99 -18.30 2.35 15.33
N GLU A 100 -18.17 1.19 14.71
CA GLU A 100 -16.96 0.37 14.75
C GLU A 100 -15.91 0.80 13.71
N LYS A 101 -14.63 0.58 14.03
CA LYS A 101 -13.52 0.96 13.16
C LYS A 101 -13.38 0.00 11.97
N ASN A 102 -13.56 0.53 10.76
CA ASN A 102 -13.37 -0.16 9.49
C ASN A 102 -13.93 -1.58 9.43
N SER A 103 -15.21 -1.74 9.77
CA SER A 103 -15.88 -3.03 9.63
C SER A 103 -15.74 -3.59 8.21
N PRO A 104 -15.43 -4.89 8.06
CA PRO A 104 -15.34 -5.52 6.75
C PRO A 104 -16.70 -5.58 6.03
N ASN A 105 -17.79 -5.47 6.78
CA ASN A 105 -19.15 -5.63 6.30
C ASN A 105 -19.83 -4.30 5.93
N LYS A 106 -19.22 -3.16 6.27
CA LYS A 106 -19.81 -1.81 6.12
C LYS A 106 -20.21 -1.41 4.68
N ALA A 107 -19.71 -2.14 3.68
CA ALA A 107 -20.01 -1.90 2.27
C ALA A 107 -21.23 -2.70 1.74
N SER A 108 -21.92 -3.45 2.60
CA SER A 108 -23.06 -4.28 2.21
C SER A 108 -24.11 -4.35 3.32
N TRP A 109 -25.29 -4.88 2.98
CA TRP A 109 -26.40 -4.98 3.92
C TRP A 109 -27.06 -6.36 3.80
N ALA A 110 -27.24 -7.06 4.92
CA ALA A 110 -27.79 -8.41 4.96
C ALA A 110 -28.86 -8.56 6.05
N TRP A 111 -29.94 -9.27 5.71
CA TRP A 111 -30.98 -9.68 6.66
C TRP A 111 -30.51 -10.87 7.52
N GLY A 112 -31.15 -11.06 8.67
CA GLY A 112 -30.99 -12.24 9.52
C GLY A 112 -30.21 -11.96 10.82
N PRO A 113 -30.16 -12.93 11.75
CA PRO A 113 -29.44 -12.80 13.02
C PRO A 113 -27.95 -12.55 12.86
N GLU A 114 -27.34 -13.16 11.83
CA GLU A 114 -25.94 -12.94 11.43
C GLU A 114 -25.80 -11.84 10.36
N GLY A 115 -26.87 -11.06 10.13
CA GLY A 115 -26.91 -9.99 9.15
C GLY A 115 -26.20 -8.74 9.65
N HIS A 116 -25.72 -7.93 8.71
CA HIS A 116 -24.90 -6.75 8.97
C HIS A 116 -25.35 -5.55 8.13
N GLY A 117 -24.70 -4.42 8.34
CA GLY A 117 -24.94 -3.18 7.62
C GLY A 117 -25.74 -2.20 8.47
N ALA A 118 -25.34 -0.93 8.38
CA ALA A 118 -25.93 0.16 9.13
C ALA A 118 -27.40 0.38 8.79
N ILE A 119 -28.13 0.94 9.75
CA ILE A 119 -29.55 1.25 9.63
C ILE A 119 -29.72 2.76 9.66
N LEU A 120 -30.57 3.28 8.76
CA LEU A 120 -30.93 4.69 8.72
C LEU A 120 -32.42 4.83 9.02
N LEU A 121 -32.75 5.71 9.97
CA LEU A 121 -34.13 6.08 10.27
C LEU A 121 -34.53 7.32 9.49
N VAL A 122 -35.80 7.37 9.09
CA VAL A 122 -36.39 8.60 8.58
C VAL A 122 -36.71 9.48 9.78
N SER A 123 -36.15 10.70 9.85
CA SER A 123 -36.56 11.71 10.84
C SER A 123 -37.90 12.31 10.41
N CYS A 124 -38.97 11.80 11.03
CA CYS A 124 -40.35 12.22 10.81
C CYS A 124 -40.91 13.02 11.98
N ASP A 125 -40.08 13.28 12.98
CA ASP A 125 -40.38 14.07 14.15
C ASP A 125 -40.20 15.57 13.89
N LYS A 126 -40.66 16.37 14.86
CA LYS A 126 -40.48 17.82 14.88
C LYS A 126 -39.70 18.18 16.13
N ASP A 127 -38.38 18.29 16.00
CA ASP A 127 -37.48 18.59 17.11
C ASP A 127 -37.74 19.96 17.75
N PHE A 128 -38.15 20.94 16.93
CA PHE A 128 -38.40 22.32 17.35
C PHE A 128 -39.82 22.75 17.00
N PRO A 129 -40.58 23.40 17.92
CA PRO A 129 -41.99 23.72 17.77
C PRO A 129 -42.34 24.74 16.67
#